data_AF-A0ABD0C615-F1
#
_entry.id   AF-A0ABD0C615-F1
#
_cell.length_a   1.000
_cell.length_b   1.000
_cell.length_c   1.000
_cell.angle_alpha   90.00
_cell.angle_beta   90.00
_cell.angle_gamma   90.00
#
_symmetry.space_group_name_H-M   'P 1'
#
loop_
_entity.id
_entity.type
_entity.pdbx_description
1 polymer ?
#
loop_
_entity_poly.entity_id
_entity_poly.type
_entity_poly.pdbx_seq_one_letter_code
_entity_poly.pdbx_strand_id
1 'polypeptide(L)'
;METKQFCYRKANFQISKAPTFVEDSSKKLKKIKKQIKQNIKHIDKAQAKMNARHEYSILIVLQGMDAAGKDSMVKHILSGVNPSGFNVASFKQPTAEELNHDYLWRVN
;
A
#
# COMPACT_ATOMS: atom_id res chain seq x y z
N MET A 1 3.94 -8.06 15.07
CA MET A 1 4.84 -8.47 13.98
C MET A 1 5.94 -7.44 13.91
N GLU A 2 7.20 -7.87 13.92
CA GLU A 2 8.31 -6.97 13.66
C GLU A 2 8.37 -6.66 12.17
N THR A 3 8.18 -5.39 11.80
CA THR A 3 8.09 -4.96 10.39
C THR A 3 9.44 -4.59 9.79
N LYS A 4 10.46 -4.37 10.63
CA LYS A 4 11.82 -3.98 10.20
C LYS A 4 12.45 -5.01 9.25
N GLN A 5 12.12 -6.29 9.42
CA GLN A 5 12.60 -7.37 8.55
C GLN A 5 12.18 -7.22 7.07
N PHE A 6 11.12 -6.44 6.79
CA PHE A 6 10.62 -6.19 5.43
C PHE A 6 11.13 -4.86 4.85
N CYS A 7 11.97 -4.12 5.57
CA CYS A 7 12.50 -2.82 5.12
C CYS A 7 13.92 -3.00 4.54
N TYR A 8 14.03 -2.91 3.22
CA TYR A 8 15.30 -2.98 2.49
C TYR A 8 15.77 -1.56 2.12
N ARG A 9 17.00 -1.18 2.49
CA ARG A 9 17.51 0.21 2.34
C ARG A 9 18.82 0.35 1.57
N LYS A 10 19.67 -0.69 1.51
CA LYS A 10 21.05 -0.57 0.98
C LYS A 10 21.28 -1.48 -0.23
N ALA A 11 20.34 -1.52 -1.18
CA ALA A 11 20.37 -2.43 -2.34
C ALA A 11 20.58 -3.92 -1.98
N ASN A 12 20.30 -4.30 -0.73
CA ASN A 12 20.54 -5.63 -0.17
C ASN A 12 19.34 -6.58 -0.34
N PHE A 13 18.42 -6.24 -1.25
CA PHE A 13 17.24 -7.05 -1.51
C PHE A 13 17.60 -8.20 -2.47
N GLN A 14 17.40 -9.44 -2.01
CA GLN A 14 17.51 -10.63 -2.85
C GLN A 14 16.16 -11.34 -2.84
N ILE A 15 15.46 -11.31 -3.98
CA ILE A 15 14.10 -11.85 -4.08
C ILE A 15 14.02 -13.33 -3.72
N SER A 16 15.04 -14.12 -4.05
CA SER A 16 15.13 -15.55 -3.72
C SER A 16 15.26 -15.84 -2.22
N LYS A 17 15.72 -14.86 -1.43
CA LYS A 17 15.87 -14.98 0.02
C LYS A 17 14.75 -14.28 0.79
N ALA A 18 13.88 -13.53 0.11
CA ALA A 18 12.80 -12.83 0.75
C ALA A 18 11.70 -13.83 1.16
N PRO A 19 11.26 -13.82 2.44
CA PRO A 19 10.22 -14.74 2.89
C PRO A 19 8.88 -14.41 2.22
N THR A 20 8.27 -15.41 1.58
CA THR A 20 6.93 -15.31 0.96
C THR A 20 5.80 -15.77 1.90
N PHE A 21 6.16 -16.44 2.99
CA PHE A 21 5.24 -16.87 4.04
C PHE A 21 5.67 -16.31 5.39
N VAL A 22 4.69 -15.84 6.17
CA VAL A 22 4.92 -15.34 7.53
C VAL A 22 4.22 -16.28 8.51
N GLU A 23 4.99 -17.08 9.25
CA GLU A 23 4.45 -18.18 10.07
C GLU A 23 3.46 -17.72 11.14
N ASP A 24 3.67 -16.52 11.69
CA ASP A 24 2.80 -15.89 12.69
C ASP A 24 1.37 -15.60 12.19
N SER A 25 1.15 -15.64 10.87
CA SER A 25 -0.12 -15.25 10.23
C SER A 25 -1.21 -16.32 10.27
N SER A 26 -0.83 -17.60 10.20
CA SER A 26 -1.78 -18.71 10.03
C SER A 26 -2.45 -19.12 11.35
N LYS A 27 -1.72 -19.11 12.47
CA LYS A 27 -2.22 -19.54 13.79
C LYS A 27 -2.97 -18.44 14.57
N LYS A 28 -2.91 -17.17 14.13
CA LYS A 28 -3.41 -16.00 14.90
C LYS A 28 -4.36 -15.08 14.10
N LEU A 29 -5.10 -15.63 13.14
CA LEU A 29 -5.99 -14.88 12.23
C LEU A 29 -6.95 -13.91 12.96
N LYS A 30 -7.59 -14.35 14.05
CA LYS A 30 -8.51 -13.48 14.83
C LYS A 30 -7.78 -12.24 15.39
N LYS A 31 -6.58 -12.42 15.93
CA LYS A 31 -5.76 -11.33 16.48
C LYS A 31 -5.33 -10.36 15.38
N ILE A 32 -4.93 -10.88 14.22
CA ILE A 32 -4.51 -10.09 13.06
C ILE A 32 -5.66 -9.24 12.53
N LYS A 33 -6.84 -9.82 12.32
CA LYS A 33 -8.03 -9.08 11.89
C LYS A 33 -8.39 -7.94 12.87
N LYS A 34 -8.27 -8.19 14.18
CA LYS A 34 -8.46 -7.16 15.20
C LYS A 34 -7.43 -6.04 15.08
N GLN A 35 -6.16 -6.39 14.90
CA GLN A 35 -5.08 -5.40 14.72
C GLN A 35 -5.27 -4.57 13.44
N ILE A 36 -5.65 -5.19 12.32
CA ILE A 36 -5.94 -4.49 11.06
C ILE A 36 -7.05 -3.46 11.28
N LYS A 37 -8.15 -3.84 11.93
CA LYS A 37 -9.25 -2.92 12.25
C LYS A 37 -8.79 -1.74 13.13
N GLN A 38 -7.88 -1.97 14.07
CA GLN A 38 -7.31 -0.89 14.90
C GLN A 38 -6.40 0.03 14.07
N ASN A 39 -5.55 -0.55 13.21
CA ASN A 39 -4.64 0.21 12.35
C ASN A 39 -5.40 1.09 11.36
N ILE A 40 -6.48 0.58 10.75
CA ILE A 40 -7.35 1.36 9.85
C ILE A 40 -7.91 2.60 10.57
N LYS A 41 -8.39 2.44 11.82
CA LYS A 41 -8.84 3.59 12.63
C LYS A 41 -7.73 4.60 12.92
N HIS A 42 -6.49 4.14 13.08
CA HIS A 42 -5.34 5.04 13.29
C HIS A 42 -4.98 5.78 12.00
N ILE A 43 -5.01 5.08 10.87
CA ILE A 43 -4.77 5.67 9.54
C ILE A 43 -5.80 6.76 9.26
N ASP A 44 -7.09 6.50 9.50
CA ASP A 44 -8.17 7.49 9.31
C ASP A 44 -7.92 8.78 10.12
N LYS A 45 -7.63 8.64 11.42
CA LYS A 45 -7.31 9.80 12.29
C LYS A 45 -6.04 10.53 11.85
N ALA A 46 -5.00 9.79 11.47
CA ALA A 46 -3.74 10.38 11.03
C ALA A 46 -3.91 11.12 9.69
N GLN A 47 -4.67 10.55 8.77
CA GLN A 47 -4.99 11.17 7.49
C GLN A 47 -5.77 12.46 7.69
N ALA A 48 -6.82 12.47 8.53
CA ALA A 48 -7.57 13.68 8.83
C ALA A 48 -6.68 14.80 9.40
N LYS A 49 -5.76 14.46 10.31
CA LYS A 49 -4.79 15.40 10.88
C LYS A 49 -3.78 15.91 9.84
N MET A 50 -3.29 15.04 8.96
CA MET A 50 -2.37 15.41 7.89
C MET A 50 -3.05 16.35 6.88
N ASN A 51 -4.27 16.02 6.48
CA ASN A 51 -5.06 16.81 5.54
C ASN A 51 -5.33 18.22 6.10
N ALA A 52 -5.75 18.32 7.37
CA ALA A 52 -5.99 19.61 8.02
C ALA A 52 -4.73 20.51 8.12
N ARG A 53 -3.53 19.94 8.05
CA ARG A 53 -2.26 20.69 8.11
C ARG A 53 -1.77 21.19 6.76
N HIS A 54 -2.19 20.55 5.65
CA HIS A 54 -1.75 20.89 4.29
C HIS A 54 -0.22 20.99 4.09
N GLU A 55 0.57 20.29 4.91
CA GLU A 55 2.03 20.43 4.96
C GLU A 55 2.77 19.23 4.34
N TYR A 56 2.19 18.03 4.46
CA TYR A 56 2.83 16.78 4.04
C TYR A 56 1.89 15.95 3.17
N SER A 57 2.48 15.21 2.23
CA SER A 57 1.81 14.18 1.42
C SER A 57 2.50 12.83 1.60
N ILE A 58 1.75 11.75 1.37
CA ILE A 58 2.26 10.37 1.44
C ILE A 58 1.94 9.69 0.12
N LEU A 59 2.99 9.20 -0.56
CA LEU A 59 2.87 8.34 -1.73
C LEU A 59 3.10 6.89 -1.33
N ILE A 60 2.16 6.01 -1.67
CA ILE A 60 2.27 4.56 -1.46
C ILE A 60 2.26 3.89 -2.83
N VAL A 61 3.37 3.26 -3.20
CA VAL A 61 3.47 2.47 -4.44
C VAL A 61 3.30 0.99 -4.11
N LEU A 62 2.30 0.35 -4.73
CA LEU A 62 2.04 -1.07 -4.57
C LEU A 62 2.41 -1.79 -5.86
N GLN A 63 3.39 -2.69 -5.78
CA GLN A 63 3.82 -3.49 -6.93
C GLN A 63 4.00 -4.96 -6.58
N GLY A 64 3.69 -5.82 -7.55
CA GLY A 64 3.63 -7.27 -7.39
C GLY A 64 3.02 -7.93 -8.63
N MET A 65 3.23 -9.23 -8.77
CA MET A 65 2.67 -10.01 -9.88
C MET A 65 1.14 -10.03 -9.86
N ASP A 66 0.54 -10.48 -10.96
CA ASP A 66 -0.90 -10.75 -11.02
C ASP A 66 -1.30 -11.72 -9.90
N ALA A 67 -2.49 -11.52 -9.36
CA ALA A 67 -3.01 -12.23 -8.18
C ALA A 67 -2.20 -12.07 -6.88
N ALA A 68 -1.20 -11.17 -6.80
CA ALA A 68 -0.50 -10.87 -5.54
C ALA A 68 -1.37 -10.16 -4.49
N GLY A 69 -2.62 -9.77 -4.83
CA GLY A 69 -3.60 -9.24 -3.89
C GLY A 69 -3.57 -7.72 -3.69
N LYS A 70 -2.87 -6.96 -4.55
CA LYS A 70 -2.76 -5.49 -4.49
C LYS A 70 -4.11 -4.80 -4.40
N ASP A 71 -5.03 -5.13 -5.31
CA ASP A 71 -6.35 -4.48 -5.38
C ASP A 71 -7.22 -4.79 -4.16
N SER A 72 -7.15 -6.03 -3.66
CA SER A 72 -7.90 -6.44 -2.47
C SER A 72 -7.38 -5.73 -1.22
N MET A 73 -6.06 -5.58 -1.10
CA MET A 73 -5.42 -4.84 -0.01
C MET A 73 -5.86 -3.37 0.00
N VAL A 74 -5.82 -2.70 -1.16
CA VAL A 74 -6.27 -1.31 -1.30
C VAL A 74 -7.74 -1.18 -0.89
N LYS A 75 -8.62 -2.01 -1.45
CA LYS A 75 -10.05 -2.02 -1.11
C LYS A 75 -10.29 -2.19 0.38
N HIS A 76 -9.56 -3.10 1.02
CA HIS A 76 -9.75 -3.40 2.44
C HIS A 76 -9.28 -2.28 3.37
N ILE A 77 -8.19 -1.59 3.03
CA ILE A 77 -7.71 -0.44 3.80
C ILE A 77 -8.67 0.74 3.60
N LEU A 78 -9.05 1.01 2.35
CA LEU A 78 -9.88 2.16 2.01
C LEU A 78 -11.32 2.06 2.51
N SER A 79 -11.85 0.85 2.72
CA SER A 79 -13.21 0.67 3.23
C SER A 79 -13.45 1.19 4.65
N GLY A 80 -12.39 1.57 5.39
CA GLY A 80 -12.52 2.07 6.76
C GLY A 80 -11.85 3.42 7.00
N VAL A 81 -11.57 4.18 5.94
CA VAL A 81 -11.02 5.54 6.00
C VAL A 81 -11.86 6.48 5.13
N ASN A 82 -11.80 7.78 5.38
CA ASN A 82 -12.47 8.76 4.53
C ASN A 82 -11.89 8.77 3.09
N PRO A 83 -12.69 8.46 2.04
CA PRO A 83 -12.20 8.40 0.66
C PRO A 83 -11.75 9.76 0.11
N SER A 84 -12.30 10.88 0.60
CA SER A 84 -11.89 12.22 0.16
C SER A 84 -10.44 12.55 0.54
N GLY A 85 -9.82 11.72 1.38
CA GLY A 85 -8.46 11.88 1.86
C GLY A 85 -7.37 11.17 1.04
N PHE A 86 -7.76 10.41 0.01
CA PHE A 86 -6.83 9.57 -0.76
C PHE A 86 -7.15 9.64 -2.26
N ASN A 87 -6.09 9.62 -3.06
CA ASN A 87 -6.18 9.39 -4.50
C ASN A 87 -5.61 8.00 -4.80
N VAL A 88 -6.32 7.23 -5.62
CA VAL A 88 -5.89 5.91 -6.07
C VAL A 88 -5.69 5.93 -7.57
N ALA A 89 -4.43 5.83 -8.01
CA ALA A 89 -4.08 5.65 -9.41
C ALA A 89 -3.80 4.16 -9.68
N SER A 90 -4.55 3.57 -10.61
CA SER A 90 -4.33 2.20 -11.08
C SER A 90 -3.72 2.22 -12.48
N PHE A 91 -2.45 1.85 -12.60
CA PHE A 91 -1.76 1.83 -13.88
C PHE A 91 -1.99 0.50 -14.61
N LYS A 92 -2.68 0.55 -15.75
CA LYS A 92 -2.85 -0.57 -16.68
C LYS A 92 -1.91 -0.42 -17.89
N GLN A 93 -2.13 -1.25 -18.91
CA GLN A 93 -1.50 -1.09 -20.20
C GLN A 93 -1.68 0.36 -20.70
N PRO A 94 -0.59 1.02 -21.14
CA PRO A 94 -0.68 2.40 -21.60
C PRO A 94 -1.60 2.56 -22.81
N THR A 95 -2.30 3.68 -22.87
CA THR A 95 -3.08 4.06 -24.06
C THR A 95 -2.17 4.58 -25.16
N ALA A 96 -2.68 4.71 -26.39
CA ALA A 96 -1.92 5.28 -27.50
C ALA A 96 -1.46 6.73 -27.21
N GLU A 97 -2.27 7.50 -26.50
CA GLU A 97 -1.91 8.86 -26.05
C GLU A 97 -0.78 8.82 -25.01
N GLU A 98 -0.89 7.98 -23.99
CA GLU A 98 0.17 7.81 -22.98
C GLU A 98 1.51 7.39 -23.59
N LEU A 99 1.49 6.56 -24.65
CA LEU A 99 2.69 6.11 -25.35
C LEU A 99 3.37 7.22 -26.17
N ASN A 100 2.67 8.31 -26.49
CA ASN A 100 3.23 9.46 -27.19
C ASN A 100 3.94 10.44 -26.24
N HIS A 101 3.88 10.20 -24.93
CA HIS A 101 4.55 10.99 -23.90
C HIS A 101 5.66 10.18 -23.21
N ASP A 102 6.46 10.84 -22.37
CA ASP A 102 7.42 10.13 -21.52
C ASP A 102 6.70 9.27 -20.46
N TYR A 103 7.37 8.24 -19.95
CA TYR A 103 6.74 7.24 -19.09
C TYR A 103 6.26 7.77 -17.73
N LEU A 104 6.76 8.93 -17.27
CA LEU A 104 6.32 9.56 -16.02
C LEU A 104 5.12 10.49 -16.22
N TRP A 105 4.85 10.94 -17.45
CA TRP A 105 3.74 11.82 -17.75
C TRP A 105 2.39 11.32 -17.26
N ARG A 106 2.16 10.01 -17.36
CA ARG A 106 0.90 9.39 -16.89
C ARG A 106 0.80 9.25 -15.37
N VAL A 107 1.89 9.46 -14.64
CA VAL A 107 1.98 9.38 -13.18
C VAL A 107 1.70 10.77 -12.59
N ASN A 108 0.48 11.27 -12.78
CA ASN A 108 -0.02 12.53 -12.23
C ASN A 108 -1.17 12.31 -11.26
#